data_AF-A0A2M9PET2-F1
#
_entry.id   AF-A0A2M9PET2-F1
#
_cell.length_a   1.000
_cell.length_b   1.000
_cell.length_c   1.000
_cell.angle_alpha   90.00
_cell.angle_beta   90.00
_cell.angle_gamma   90.00
#
_symmetry.space_group_name_H-M   'P 1'
#
loop_
_entity.id
_entity.type
_entity.pdbx_description
1 polymer ?
#
loop_
_entity_poly.entity_id
_entity_poly.type
_entity_poly.pdbx_seq_one_letter_code
_entity_poly.pdbx_strand_id
1 'polypeptide(L)'
;MPRNAFSHVETWVFDLDDTLYRPEVRLFDQIEARMNAWVMESLGLDLPRATRLRRHYWELYGTTLAGLMAEHGTEPDAYLAAVHDIDLSAVAPDPDLAAAVAALPGRKIVFTNGSRAHARNVTAALGLGGVFDALYGFEDAGYTPKPREEAFARVFATDGLAPARAAMFEDAARNLAVPHGLGMRTVLVGTAVEPAAHVHHVTDDLVGFLARLS
;
A
#
# COMPACT_ATOMS: atom_id res chain seq x y z
N MET A 1 -9.75 -14.94 19.97
CA MET A 1 -8.94 -15.54 18.90
C MET A 1 -9.20 -14.78 17.61
N PRO A 2 -8.17 -14.47 16.80
CA PRO A 2 -8.30 -13.70 15.56
C PRO A 2 -9.43 -14.19 14.67
N ARG A 3 -9.53 -15.50 14.41
CA ARG A 3 -10.60 -16.12 13.60
C ARG A 3 -12.02 -15.59 13.85
N ASN A 4 -12.46 -15.51 15.11
CA ASN A 4 -13.81 -15.01 15.43
C ASN A 4 -13.99 -13.53 15.07
N ALA A 5 -12.94 -12.72 15.24
CA ALA A 5 -12.95 -11.29 14.93
C ALA A 5 -13.05 -11.00 13.43
N PHE A 6 -12.71 -11.96 12.56
CA PHE A 6 -12.73 -11.83 11.10
C PHE A 6 -13.81 -12.69 10.43
N SER A 7 -14.66 -13.38 11.20
CA SER A 7 -15.69 -14.31 10.67
C SER A 7 -16.72 -13.69 9.73
N HIS A 8 -16.86 -12.36 9.73
CA HIS A 8 -17.77 -11.59 8.88
C HIS A 8 -17.08 -11.00 7.64
N VAL A 9 -15.77 -11.22 7.49
CA VAL A 9 -14.97 -10.64 6.41
C VAL A 9 -15.13 -11.45 5.13
N GLU A 10 -15.51 -10.77 4.05
CA GLU A 10 -15.69 -11.31 2.71
C GLU A 10 -14.70 -10.71 1.71
N THR A 11 -14.05 -9.58 2.05
CA THR A 11 -13.04 -8.93 1.21
C THR A 11 -11.82 -8.53 2.02
N TRP A 12 -10.63 -8.89 1.51
CA TRP A 12 -9.34 -8.68 2.14
C TRP A 12 -8.54 -7.69 1.30
N VAL A 13 -8.25 -6.53 1.88
CA VAL A 13 -7.52 -5.43 1.23
C VAL A 13 -6.11 -5.41 1.80
N PHE A 14 -5.12 -5.54 0.92
CA PHE A 14 -3.71 -5.47 1.30
C PHE A 14 -3.09 -4.24 0.66
N ASP A 15 -2.37 -3.45 1.46
CA ASP A 15 -1.35 -2.60 0.89
C ASP A 15 -0.20 -3.43 0.31
N LEU A 16 0.67 -2.80 -0.47
CA LEU A 16 1.77 -3.47 -1.15
C LEU A 16 3.10 -3.23 -0.45
N ASP A 17 3.56 -1.97 -0.47
CA ASP A 17 4.93 -1.61 -0.13
C ASP A 17 5.12 -1.71 1.38
N ASP A 18 6.14 -2.44 1.82
CA ASP A 18 6.41 -2.73 3.24
C ASP A 18 5.29 -3.51 3.99
N THR A 19 4.23 -3.92 3.27
CA THR A 19 3.13 -4.75 3.77
C THR A 19 3.21 -6.19 3.26
N LEU A 20 3.21 -6.41 1.93
CA LEU A 20 3.29 -7.75 1.32
C LEU A 20 4.72 -8.29 1.22
N TYR A 21 5.69 -7.46 1.57
CA TYR A 21 7.08 -7.83 1.76
C TYR A 21 7.62 -7.00 2.91
N ARG A 22 8.65 -7.49 3.58
CA ARG A 22 9.21 -6.77 4.73
C ARG A 22 10.14 -5.64 4.29
N PRO A 23 10.28 -4.55 5.08
CA PRO A 23 11.16 -3.43 4.75
C PRO A 23 12.62 -3.83 4.46
N GLU A 24 13.09 -4.98 4.98
CA GLU A 24 14.46 -5.48 4.72
C GLU A 24 14.72 -5.85 3.25
N VAL A 25 13.67 -5.99 2.42
CA VAL A 25 13.83 -6.15 0.96
C VAL A 25 14.29 -4.84 0.30
N ARG A 26 14.08 -3.69 0.95
CA ARG A 26 14.61 -2.37 0.54
C ARG A 26 14.22 -1.95 -0.87
N LEU A 27 13.03 -2.35 -1.34
CA LEU A 27 12.49 -1.85 -2.62
C LEU A 27 12.23 -0.34 -2.54
N PHE A 28 11.75 0.14 -1.39
CA PHE A 28 11.47 1.56 -1.19
C PHE A 28 12.71 2.44 -1.28
N ASP A 29 13.91 1.94 -0.95
CA ASP A 29 15.17 2.69 -1.10
C ASP A 29 15.43 3.02 -2.58
N GLN A 30 15.13 2.09 -3.49
CA GLN A 30 15.26 2.33 -4.93
C GLN A 30 14.24 3.36 -5.40
N ILE A 31 12.98 3.21 -5.00
CA ILE A 31 11.90 4.15 -5.32
C ILE A 31 12.27 5.54 -4.80
N GLU A 32 12.75 5.65 -3.56
CA GLU A 32 13.19 6.90 -2.94
C GLU A 32 14.32 7.58 -3.71
N ALA A 33 15.34 6.82 -4.12
CA ALA A 33 16.43 7.35 -4.95
C ALA A 33 15.90 7.94 -6.26
N ARG A 34 14.94 7.26 -6.90
CA ARG A 34 14.30 7.73 -8.13
C ARG A 34 13.38 8.93 -7.92
N MET A 35 12.62 8.97 -6.83
CA MET A 35 11.84 10.15 -6.44
C MET A 35 12.74 11.37 -6.26
N ASN A 36 13.88 11.21 -5.57
CA ASN A 36 14.84 12.30 -5.39
C ASN A 36 15.41 12.74 -6.75
N ALA A 37 15.81 11.81 -7.62
CA ALA A 37 16.30 12.13 -8.96
C ALA A 37 15.27 12.92 -9.78
N TRP A 38 14.00 12.49 -9.78
CA TRP A 38 12.92 13.20 -10.46
C TRP A 38 12.76 14.63 -9.94
N VAL A 39 12.71 14.82 -8.62
CA VAL A 39 12.55 16.15 -8.00
C VAL A 39 13.75 17.05 -8.32
N MET A 40 14.97 16.50 -8.30
CA MET A 40 16.18 17.24 -8.67
C MET A 40 16.13 17.70 -10.14
N GLU A 41 15.77 16.80 -11.05
CA GLU A 41 15.71 17.10 -12.49
C GLU A 41 14.59 18.06 -12.83
N SER A 42 13.37 17.80 -12.35
CA SER A 42 12.18 18.60 -12.68
C SER A 42 12.20 20.01 -12.10
N LEU A 43 12.83 20.20 -10.92
CA LEU A 43 12.82 21.48 -10.21
C LEU A 43 14.19 22.15 -10.11
N GLY A 44 15.23 21.55 -10.70
CA GLY A 44 16.61 22.07 -10.64
C GLY A 44 17.19 22.14 -9.23
N LEU A 45 16.82 21.18 -8.37
CA LEU A 45 17.22 21.14 -6.96
C LEU A 45 18.44 20.25 -6.74
N ASP A 46 19.22 20.55 -5.70
CA ASP A 46 20.21 19.62 -5.15
C ASP A 46 19.53 18.52 -4.30
N LEU A 47 20.27 17.44 -4.01
CA LEU A 47 19.75 16.30 -3.25
C LEU A 47 19.22 16.70 -1.85
N PRO A 48 19.93 17.50 -1.03
CA PRO A 48 19.39 17.93 0.26
C PRO A 48 18.05 18.69 0.17
N ARG A 49 17.89 19.55 -0.84
CA ARG A 49 16.64 20.28 -1.09
C ARG A 49 15.54 19.36 -1.60
N ALA A 50 15.85 18.46 -2.54
CA ALA A 50 14.90 17.47 -3.05
C ALA A 50 14.38 16.54 -1.95
N THR A 51 15.26 15.98 -1.12
CA THR A 51 14.89 15.13 0.01
C THR A 51 14.00 15.86 1.01
N ARG A 52 14.33 17.12 1.33
CA ARG A 52 13.51 17.93 2.25
C ARG A 52 12.12 18.21 1.65
N LEU A 53 12.06 18.56 0.36
CA LEU A 53 10.79 18.84 -0.32
C LEU A 53 9.92 17.58 -0.39
N ARG A 54 10.51 16.43 -0.70
CA ARG A 54 9.84 15.13 -0.75
C ARG A 54 9.17 14.79 0.58
N ARG A 55 9.91 14.95 1.69
CA ARG A 55 9.40 14.76 3.05
C ARG A 55 8.28 15.76 3.36
N HIS A 56 8.50 17.04 3.06
CA HIS A 56 7.49 18.07 3.27
C HIS A 56 6.18 17.75 2.53
N TYR A 57 6.26 17.26 1.29
CA TYR A 57 5.08 16.86 0.53
C TYR A 57 4.41 15.60 1.05
N TRP A 58 5.18 14.63 1.54
CA TRP A 58 4.59 13.47 2.21
C TRP A 58 3.83 13.87 3.48
N GLU A 59 4.36 14.81 4.27
CA GLU A 59 3.71 15.32 5.48
C GLU A 59 2.43 16.11 5.16
N LEU A 60 2.46 16.97 4.15
CA LEU A 60 1.36 17.89 3.84
C LEU A 60 0.29 17.28 2.91
N TYR A 61 0.70 16.48 1.92
CA TYR A 61 -0.20 15.94 0.90
C TYR A 61 -0.40 14.42 1.00
N GLY A 62 0.32 13.72 1.88
CA GLY A 62 0.25 12.27 2.08
C GLY A 62 1.22 11.47 1.20
N THR A 63 1.57 11.99 0.02
CA THR A 63 2.62 11.45 -0.86
C THR A 63 3.40 12.57 -1.52
N THR A 64 4.62 12.28 -1.95
CA THR A 64 5.43 13.20 -2.75
C THR A 64 4.74 13.58 -4.05
N LEU A 65 4.17 12.61 -4.75
CA LEU A 65 3.49 12.85 -6.02
C LEU A 65 2.30 13.80 -5.86
N ALA A 66 1.47 13.63 -4.81
CA ALA A 66 0.35 14.53 -4.58
C ALA A 66 0.79 15.99 -4.39
N GLY A 67 1.91 16.23 -3.70
CA GLY A 67 2.49 17.58 -3.59
C GLY A 67 3.07 18.10 -4.91
N LEU A 68 3.75 17.24 -5.68
CA LEU A 68 4.27 17.59 -7.00
C LEU A 68 3.16 17.93 -8.02
N MET A 69 2.04 17.23 -7.97
CA MET A 69 0.87 17.54 -8.78
C MET A 69 0.26 18.88 -8.38
N ALA A 70 0.05 19.09 -7.08
CA ALA A 70 -0.60 20.30 -6.57
C ALA A 70 0.21 21.57 -6.80
N GLU A 71 1.53 21.51 -6.58
CA GLU A 71 2.40 22.69 -6.56
C GLU A 71 3.14 22.93 -7.88
N HIS A 72 3.35 21.88 -8.69
CA HIS A 72 4.17 21.95 -9.91
C HIS A 72 3.49 21.39 -11.15
N GLY A 73 2.23 20.94 -11.07
CA GLY A 73 1.51 20.38 -12.22
C GLY A 73 2.17 19.13 -12.80
N THR A 74 2.85 18.34 -11.97
CA THR A 74 3.51 17.10 -12.42
C THR A 74 2.50 16.12 -12.99
N GLU A 75 2.75 15.62 -14.20
CA GLU A 75 1.98 14.55 -14.82
C GLU A 75 2.19 13.23 -14.08
N PRO A 76 1.14 12.64 -13.46
CA PRO A 76 1.31 11.56 -12.52
C PRO A 76 1.78 10.26 -13.17
N ASP A 77 1.31 9.94 -14.37
CA ASP A 77 1.68 8.68 -15.04
C ASP A 77 3.16 8.64 -15.40
N ALA A 78 3.72 9.75 -15.88
CA ALA A 78 5.14 9.86 -16.21
C ALA A 78 6.01 9.73 -14.94
N TYR A 79 5.60 10.37 -13.85
CA TYR A 79 6.27 10.23 -12.56
C TYR A 79 6.22 8.78 -12.06
N LEU A 80 5.02 8.18 -12.02
CA LEU A 80 4.82 6.82 -11.52
C LEU A 80 5.61 5.80 -12.33
N ALA A 81 5.66 5.94 -13.66
CA ALA A 81 6.46 5.08 -14.52
C ALA A 81 7.96 5.22 -14.20
N ALA A 82 8.45 6.44 -14.01
CA ALA A 82 9.87 6.70 -13.73
C ALA A 82 10.29 6.19 -12.35
N VAL A 83 9.50 6.44 -11.29
CA VAL A 83 9.90 6.08 -9.92
C VAL A 83 9.72 4.60 -9.60
N HIS A 84 8.85 3.89 -10.32
CA HIS A 84 8.65 2.45 -10.19
C HIS A 84 9.47 1.60 -11.17
N ASP A 85 10.35 2.21 -11.97
CA ASP A 85 11.32 1.48 -12.81
C ASP A 85 12.48 0.91 -11.96
N ILE A 86 12.17 0.01 -11.03
CA ILE A 86 13.11 -0.54 -10.04
C ILE A 86 13.55 -1.97 -10.38
N ASP A 87 14.70 -2.37 -9.86
CA ASP A 87 15.21 -3.73 -10.01
C ASP A 87 14.56 -4.66 -8.97
N LEU A 88 13.82 -5.65 -9.47
CA LEU A 88 13.14 -6.68 -8.68
C LEU A 88 13.88 -8.02 -8.68
N SER A 89 15.07 -8.12 -9.29
CA SER A 89 15.81 -9.39 -9.44
C SER A 89 16.23 -10.03 -8.11
N ALA A 90 16.37 -9.22 -7.06
CA ALA A 90 16.70 -9.67 -5.71
C ALA A 90 15.46 -10.06 -4.88
N VAL A 91 14.25 -9.84 -5.38
CA VAL A 91 13.00 -10.23 -4.69
C VAL A 91 12.82 -11.73 -4.83
N ALA A 92 12.89 -12.43 -3.70
CA ALA A 92 12.60 -13.86 -3.65
C ALA A 92 11.08 -14.11 -3.61
N PRO A 93 10.56 -15.11 -4.33
CA PRO A 93 9.19 -15.56 -4.15
C PRO A 93 8.90 -15.98 -2.70
N ASP A 94 7.69 -15.71 -2.22
CA ASP A 94 7.21 -16.09 -0.89
C ASP A 94 6.04 -17.07 -1.01
N PRO A 95 6.32 -18.38 -1.13
CA PRO A 95 5.27 -19.39 -1.29
C PRO A 95 4.39 -19.53 -0.04
N ASP A 96 4.91 -19.22 1.15
CA ASP A 96 4.15 -19.30 2.40
C ASP A 96 3.13 -18.16 2.47
N LEU A 97 3.51 -16.95 2.09
CA LEU A 97 2.58 -15.83 1.94
C LEU A 97 1.54 -16.11 0.85
N ALA A 98 1.96 -16.63 -0.31
CA ALA A 98 1.04 -17.00 -1.39
C ALA A 98 -0.03 -17.98 -0.91
N ALA A 99 0.38 -19.04 -0.20
CA ALA A 99 -0.52 -20.03 0.36
C ALA A 99 -1.44 -19.43 1.44
N ALA A 100 -0.90 -18.58 2.33
CA ALA A 100 -1.66 -17.96 3.40
C ALA A 100 -2.76 -17.01 2.87
N VAL A 101 -2.45 -16.18 1.88
CA VAL A 101 -3.43 -15.29 1.24
C VAL A 101 -4.44 -16.08 0.41
N ALA A 102 -4.01 -17.12 -0.31
CA ALA A 102 -4.91 -17.98 -1.09
C ALA A 102 -5.90 -18.76 -0.22
N ALA A 103 -5.54 -19.08 1.02
CA ALA A 103 -6.39 -19.78 1.98
C ALA A 103 -7.51 -18.89 2.58
N LEU A 104 -7.43 -17.57 2.42
CA LEU A 104 -8.48 -16.67 2.91
C LEU A 104 -9.77 -16.84 2.09
N PRO A 105 -10.95 -16.89 2.74
CA PRO A 105 -12.22 -17.00 2.03
C PRO A 105 -12.57 -15.68 1.33
N GLY A 106 -13.28 -15.76 0.20
CA GLY A 106 -13.79 -14.56 -0.48
C GLY A 106 -12.75 -13.85 -1.33
N ARG A 107 -12.89 -12.52 -1.46
CA ARG A 107 -12.17 -11.69 -2.42
C ARG A 107 -10.90 -11.09 -1.80
N LYS A 108 -9.77 -11.13 -2.52
CA LYS A 108 -8.49 -10.56 -2.09
C LYS A 108 -8.04 -9.51 -3.10
N ILE A 109 -7.74 -8.30 -2.63
CA ILE A 109 -7.29 -7.21 -3.51
C ILE A 109 -6.05 -6.53 -2.94
N VAL A 110 -5.25 -5.94 -3.83
CA VAL A 110 -4.21 -4.97 -3.46
C VAL A 110 -4.73 -3.55 -3.65
N PHE A 111 -4.46 -2.66 -2.69
CA PHE A 111 -4.69 -1.21 -2.83
C PHE A 111 -3.48 -0.42 -2.32
N THR A 112 -2.68 0.10 -3.25
CA THR A 112 -1.42 0.81 -2.98
C THR A 112 -1.46 2.29 -3.40
N ASN A 113 -0.62 3.12 -2.77
CA ASN A 113 -0.30 4.48 -3.26
C ASN A 113 0.71 4.47 -4.43
N GLY A 114 1.25 3.31 -4.81
CA GLY A 114 2.02 3.08 -6.03
C GLY A 114 1.13 2.84 -7.25
N SER A 115 1.72 2.62 -8.43
CA SER A 115 0.94 2.37 -9.66
C SER A 115 0.40 0.94 -9.73
N ARG A 116 -0.65 0.70 -10.53
CA ARG A 116 -1.12 -0.68 -10.82
C ARG A 116 -0.04 -1.51 -11.49
N ALA A 117 0.78 -0.88 -12.33
CA ALA A 117 1.92 -1.54 -12.98
C ALA A 117 2.95 -2.01 -11.96
N HIS A 118 3.30 -1.17 -10.98
CA HIS A 118 4.17 -1.52 -9.86
C HIS A 118 3.60 -2.67 -9.04
N ALA A 119 2.33 -2.58 -8.64
CA ALA A 119 1.64 -3.65 -7.91
C ALA A 119 1.72 -5.00 -8.63
N ARG A 120 1.49 -5.01 -9.95
CA ARG A 120 1.60 -6.23 -10.76
C ARG A 120 3.03 -6.77 -10.80
N ASN A 121 4.03 -5.90 -10.97
CA ASN A 121 5.43 -6.32 -11.07
C ASN A 121 5.94 -6.91 -9.75
N VAL A 122 5.66 -6.23 -8.63
CA VAL A 122 6.06 -6.68 -7.29
C VAL A 122 5.34 -7.97 -6.90
N THR A 123 4.01 -8.05 -7.08
CA THR A 123 3.27 -9.29 -6.76
C THR A 123 3.70 -10.47 -7.62
N ALA A 124 4.06 -10.25 -8.89
CA ALA A 124 4.64 -11.29 -9.73
C ALA A 124 6.01 -11.75 -9.22
N ALA A 125 6.90 -10.82 -8.85
CA ALA A 125 8.23 -11.14 -8.30
C ALA A 125 8.15 -11.92 -6.97
N LEU A 126 7.19 -11.57 -6.11
CA LEU A 126 6.90 -12.28 -4.86
C LEU A 126 6.24 -13.65 -5.07
N GLY A 127 5.92 -14.05 -6.29
CA GLY A 127 5.20 -15.31 -6.55
C GLY A 127 3.73 -15.28 -6.10
N LEU A 128 3.14 -14.10 -5.93
CA LEU A 128 1.73 -13.89 -5.56
C LEU A 128 0.81 -13.79 -6.79
N GLY A 129 1.33 -14.14 -7.97
CA GLY A 129 0.59 -14.11 -9.22
C GLY A 129 -0.66 -15.01 -9.16
N GLY A 130 -1.83 -14.43 -9.45
CA GLY A 130 -3.11 -15.14 -9.44
C GLY A 130 -3.73 -15.35 -8.06
N VAL A 131 -3.09 -14.89 -6.98
CA VAL A 131 -3.64 -14.96 -5.62
C VAL A 131 -4.65 -13.83 -5.37
N PHE A 132 -4.39 -12.64 -5.92
CA PHE A 132 -5.27 -11.48 -5.83
C PHE A 132 -6.25 -11.41 -7.00
N ASP A 133 -7.49 -11.06 -6.70
CA ASP A 133 -8.59 -10.92 -7.65
C ASP A 133 -8.60 -9.54 -8.34
N ALA A 134 -7.94 -8.54 -7.74
CA ALA A 134 -7.72 -7.22 -8.34
C ALA A 134 -6.51 -6.50 -7.72
N LEU A 135 -5.91 -5.61 -8.51
CA LEU A 135 -4.83 -4.71 -8.09
C LEU A 135 -5.28 -3.28 -8.41
N TYR A 136 -5.36 -2.44 -7.39
CA TYR A 136 -5.70 -1.02 -7.52
C TYR A 136 -4.49 -0.16 -7.16
N GLY A 137 -4.13 0.72 -8.09
CA GLY A 137 -3.04 1.68 -7.93
C GLY A 137 -3.52 3.10 -7.67
N PHE A 138 -2.58 4.03 -7.65
CA PHE A 138 -2.81 5.45 -7.45
C PHE A 138 -3.74 6.06 -8.51
N GLU A 139 -3.66 5.56 -9.75
CA GLU A 139 -4.55 5.93 -10.85
C GLU A 139 -6.02 5.52 -10.59
N ASP A 140 -6.25 4.39 -9.93
CA ASP A 140 -7.59 3.89 -9.58
C ASP A 140 -8.25 4.72 -8.48
N ALA A 141 -7.43 5.33 -7.61
CA ALA A 141 -7.85 6.29 -6.62
C ALA A 141 -8.03 7.72 -7.18
N GLY A 142 -7.97 7.89 -8.51
CA GLY A 142 -8.05 9.21 -9.15
C GLY A 142 -6.90 10.12 -8.71
N TYR A 143 -5.70 9.54 -8.56
CA TYR A 143 -4.47 10.22 -8.12
C TYR A 143 -4.62 10.93 -6.76
N THR A 144 -5.47 10.38 -5.91
CA THR A 144 -5.66 10.84 -4.53
C THR A 144 -5.04 9.82 -3.57
N PRO A 145 -4.15 10.23 -2.64
CA PRO A 145 -3.46 9.29 -1.78
C PRO A 145 -4.29 8.84 -0.58
N LYS A 146 -4.07 7.60 -0.13
CA LYS A 146 -4.33 7.21 1.26
C LYS A 146 -3.56 8.18 2.19
N PRO A 147 -4.15 8.69 3.28
CA PRO A 147 -5.41 8.27 3.90
C PRO A 147 -6.66 9.08 3.50
N ARG A 148 -6.67 9.83 2.39
CA ARG A 148 -7.82 10.67 2.03
C ARG A 148 -9.07 9.82 1.72
N GLU A 149 -10.22 10.24 2.22
CA GLU A 149 -11.49 9.49 2.10
C GLU A 149 -11.87 9.23 0.64
N GLU A 150 -11.59 10.18 -0.26
CA GLU A 150 -11.89 10.08 -1.68
C GLU A 150 -11.14 8.93 -2.36
N ALA A 151 -9.92 8.62 -1.90
CA ALA A 151 -9.13 7.52 -2.42
C ALA A 151 -9.83 6.17 -2.14
N PHE A 152 -10.26 5.97 -0.90
CA PHE A 152 -11.00 4.78 -0.47
C PHE A 152 -12.36 4.70 -1.16
N ALA A 153 -13.10 5.82 -1.21
CA ALA A 153 -14.42 5.85 -1.85
C ALA A 153 -14.37 5.41 -3.31
N ARG A 154 -13.38 5.86 -4.08
CA ARG A 154 -13.21 5.48 -5.50
C ARG A 154 -12.87 4.00 -5.66
N VAL A 155 -11.87 3.51 -4.92
CA VAL A 155 -11.43 2.12 -5.05
C VAL A 155 -12.50 1.16 -4.55
N PHE A 156 -13.15 1.45 -3.43
CA PHE A 156 -14.19 0.57 -2.88
C PHE A 156 -15.46 0.57 -3.75
N ALA A 157 -15.82 1.70 -4.35
CA ALA A 157 -16.92 1.75 -5.32
C ALA A 157 -16.58 0.97 -6.59
N THR A 158 -15.34 1.05 -7.07
CA THR A 158 -14.87 0.31 -8.26
C THR A 158 -14.85 -1.19 -8.00
N ASP A 159 -14.38 -1.62 -6.83
CA ASP A 159 -14.34 -3.03 -6.45
C ASP A 159 -15.72 -3.60 -6.09
N GLY A 160 -16.64 -2.76 -5.62
CA GLY A 160 -17.95 -3.17 -5.12
C GLY A 160 -17.91 -3.81 -3.73
N LEU A 161 -16.82 -3.64 -2.98
CA LEU A 161 -16.69 -4.19 -1.63
C LEU A 161 -17.55 -3.43 -0.63
N ALA A 162 -18.00 -4.14 0.41
CA ALA A 162 -18.72 -3.57 1.53
C ALA A 162 -17.75 -3.39 2.72
N PRO A 163 -17.41 -2.14 3.14
CA PRO A 163 -16.40 -1.92 4.18
C PRO A 163 -16.68 -2.65 5.50
N ALA A 164 -17.94 -2.71 5.95
CA ALA A 164 -18.35 -3.43 7.16
C ALA A 164 -18.14 -4.96 7.11
N ARG A 165 -17.81 -5.51 5.93
CA ARG A 165 -17.48 -6.92 5.69
C ARG A 165 -16.08 -7.07 5.10
N ALA A 166 -15.20 -6.11 5.34
CA ALA A 166 -13.85 -6.11 4.80
C ALA A 166 -12.79 -5.92 5.89
N ALA A 167 -11.57 -6.39 5.60
CA ALA A 167 -10.39 -6.17 6.42
C ALA A 167 -9.29 -5.49 5.61
N MET A 168 -8.55 -4.57 6.23
CA MET A 168 -7.39 -3.91 5.61
C MET A 168 -6.09 -4.18 6.38
N PHE A 169 -5.05 -4.56 5.65
CA PHE A 169 -3.67 -4.78 6.11
C PHE A 169 -2.78 -3.70 5.52
N GLU A 170 -2.00 -3.03 6.37
CA GLU A 170 -1.26 -1.82 6.01
C GLU A 170 -0.12 -1.58 7.00
N ASP A 171 1.01 -1.05 6.53
CA ASP A 171 2.19 -0.72 7.35
C ASP A 171 2.09 0.68 7.99
N ALA A 172 1.40 1.62 7.35
CA ALA A 172 1.20 2.96 7.88
C ALA A 172 -0.11 3.11 8.66
N ALA A 173 -0.05 3.19 9.99
CA ALA A 173 -1.23 3.31 10.87
C ALA A 173 -2.23 4.42 10.43
N ARG A 174 -1.73 5.57 9.95
CA ARG A 174 -2.59 6.67 9.45
C ARG A 174 -3.54 6.25 8.33
N ASN A 175 -3.12 5.29 7.48
CA ASN A 175 -3.90 4.78 6.36
C ASN A 175 -5.04 3.85 6.82
N LEU A 176 -5.02 3.38 8.06
CA LEU A 176 -6.09 2.57 8.65
C LEU A 176 -7.22 3.41 9.27
N ALA A 177 -7.05 4.73 9.43
CA ALA A 177 -8.03 5.60 10.07
C ALA A 177 -9.38 5.64 9.31
N VAL A 178 -9.35 5.84 7.99
CA VAL A 178 -10.56 5.84 7.15
C VAL A 178 -11.20 4.45 7.07
N PRO A 179 -10.47 3.36 6.74
CA PRO A 179 -10.99 2.00 6.81
C PRO A 179 -11.73 1.68 8.11
N HIS A 180 -11.12 2.02 9.25
CA HIS A 180 -11.75 1.86 10.56
C HIS A 180 -13.04 2.68 10.68
N GLY A 181 -13.03 3.96 10.28
CA GLY A 181 -14.22 4.82 10.29
C GLY A 181 -15.37 4.29 9.42
N LEU A 182 -15.05 3.56 8.35
CA LEU A 182 -16.01 2.89 7.47
C LEU A 182 -16.48 1.52 8.00
N GLY A 183 -15.97 1.07 9.14
CA GLY A 183 -16.34 -0.19 9.79
C GLY A 183 -15.52 -1.40 9.36
N MET A 184 -14.40 -1.22 8.66
CA MET A 184 -13.49 -2.33 8.32
C MET A 184 -12.75 -2.83 9.56
N ARG A 185 -12.40 -4.12 9.55
CA ARG A 185 -11.35 -4.62 10.44
C ARG A 185 -10.00 -4.10 9.95
N THR A 186 -9.13 -3.70 10.86
CA THR A 186 -7.84 -3.06 10.52
C THR A 186 -6.68 -3.78 11.19
N VAL A 187 -5.63 -4.03 10.42
CA VAL A 187 -4.43 -4.73 10.85
C VAL A 187 -3.22 -3.91 10.45
N LEU A 188 -2.45 -3.46 11.44
CA LEU A 188 -1.15 -2.85 11.21
C LEU A 188 -0.12 -3.97 11.00
N VAL A 189 0.59 -3.95 9.87
CA VAL A 189 1.69 -4.87 9.57
C VAL A 189 3.00 -4.19 9.93
N GLY A 190 3.83 -4.83 10.74
CA GLY A 190 5.05 -4.27 11.31
C GLY A 190 4.98 -4.12 12.83
N THR A 191 5.83 -3.25 13.37
CA THR A 191 5.91 -3.01 14.82
C THR A 191 5.09 -1.78 15.20
N ALA A 192 4.16 -1.91 16.14
CA ALA A 192 3.40 -0.77 16.63
C ALA A 192 4.29 0.13 17.49
N VAL A 193 4.37 1.41 17.14
CA VAL A 193 5.09 2.41 17.92
C VAL A 193 4.19 2.95 19.05
N GLU A 194 2.88 3.13 18.81
CA GLU A 194 1.91 3.58 19.82
C GLU A 194 0.50 3.01 19.57
N PRO A 195 -0.32 2.83 20.62
CA PRO A 195 -1.71 2.39 20.48
C PRO A 195 -2.57 3.44 19.76
N ALA A 196 -3.22 3.05 18.67
CA ALA A 196 -4.20 3.89 17.98
C ALA A 196 -5.55 3.20 17.95
N ALA A 197 -6.64 3.92 18.28
CA ALA A 197 -7.99 3.35 18.33
C ALA A 197 -8.43 2.72 17.00
N HIS A 198 -7.89 3.22 15.87
CA HIS A 198 -8.18 2.71 14.53
C HIS A 198 -7.34 1.49 14.12
N VAL A 199 -6.51 0.95 15.01
CA VAL A 199 -5.70 -0.25 14.78
C VAL A 199 -6.23 -1.38 15.68
N HIS A 200 -7.02 -2.30 15.11
CA HIS A 200 -7.59 -3.40 15.88
C HIS A 200 -6.58 -4.51 16.21
N HIS A 201 -5.65 -4.75 15.30
CA HIS A 201 -4.62 -5.78 15.42
C HIS A 201 -3.28 -5.24 14.91
N VAL A 202 -2.19 -5.80 15.43
CA VAL A 202 -0.82 -5.53 15.02
C VAL A 202 -0.15 -6.88 14.79
N THR A 203 0.65 -7.00 13.73
CA THR A 203 1.46 -8.20 13.48
C THR A 203 2.75 -7.85 12.76
N ASP A 204 3.88 -8.37 13.21
CA ASP A 204 5.16 -8.36 12.50
C ASP A 204 5.39 -9.64 11.66
N ASP A 205 4.51 -10.64 11.85
CA ASP A 205 4.45 -11.89 11.10
C ASP A 205 3.11 -11.97 10.35
N LEU A 206 3.07 -11.47 9.11
CA LEU A 206 1.86 -11.47 8.29
C LEU A 206 1.41 -12.90 7.98
N VAL A 207 2.33 -13.78 7.58
CA VAL A 207 2.04 -15.17 7.23
C VAL A 207 1.41 -15.91 8.42
N GLY A 208 2.04 -15.86 9.58
CA GLY A 208 1.51 -16.50 10.78
C GLY A 208 0.23 -15.84 11.30
N PHE A 209 0.00 -14.55 11.03
CA PHE A 209 -1.29 -13.92 11.32
C PHE A 209 -2.41 -14.48 10.44
N LEU A 210 -2.20 -14.50 9.12
CA LEU A 210 -3.18 -15.00 8.15
C LEU A 210 -3.49 -16.49 8.38
N ALA A 211 -2.48 -17.30 8.71
CA ALA A 211 -2.66 -18.72 9.04
C ALA A 211 -3.56 -18.98 10.26
N ARG A 212 -3.80 -17.98 11.13
CA ARG A 212 -4.74 -18.08 12.26
C ARG A 212 -6.17 -17.64 11.91
N LEU A 213 -6.40 -17.16 10.69
CA LEU A 213 -7.70 -16.70 10.20
C LEU A 213 -8.46 -17.78 9.42
N SER A 214 -7.73 -18.71 8.79
CA SER A 214 -8.28 -19.86 8.07
C SER A 214 -8.87 -20.94 8.98
#